data_AF-A0A2N0WWB7-F1
#
_entry.id   AF-A0A2N0WWB7-F1
#
_cell.length_a   1.000
_cell.length_b   1.000
_cell.length_c   1.000
_cell.angle_alpha   90.00
_cell.angle_beta   90.00
_cell.angle_gamma   90.00
#
_symmetry.space_group_name_H-M   'P 1'
#
loop_
_entity.id
_entity.type
_entity.pdbx_description
1 polymer ?
#
loop_
_entity_poly.entity_id
_entity_poly.type
_entity_poly.pdbx_seq_one_letter_code
_entity_poly.pdbx_strand_id
1 'polypeptide(L)'
;MKIKNNFLFIALATLFLSACSTSVERLDSQKEVDLSGAWNDTDSQLVAREMIEDSLSRAWISNFVKAEGKDPAVIVGKVRNLSHEHINTNTFIADMERELINSGEVQFVAAAGAREEIREERGDQDLNASEETRKEMGQEYGADYMMQGQINTIIDVDGTTQVRFYQVNLELVSIKDNRKVWVGQKKIKKLVKNSKLRE
;
A
#
# COMPACT_ATOMS: atom_id res chain seq x y z
N MET A 1 -40.41 -5.86 58.03
CA MET A 1 -39.11 -6.35 57.52
C MET A 1 -39.24 -6.77 56.04
N LYS A 2 -39.35 -5.81 55.10
CA LYS A 2 -39.49 -6.08 53.64
C LYS A 2 -38.47 -5.33 52.77
N ILE A 3 -37.53 -4.60 53.38
CA ILE A 3 -36.57 -3.73 52.68
C ILE A 3 -35.32 -4.52 52.23
N LYS A 4 -35.03 -5.68 52.84
CA LYS A 4 -33.82 -6.47 52.52
C LYS A 4 -33.86 -7.21 51.17
N ASN A 5 -35.03 -7.60 50.66
CA ASN A 5 -35.13 -8.37 49.40
C ASN A 5 -35.02 -7.53 48.13
N ASN A 6 -35.43 -6.26 48.14
CA ASN A 6 -35.27 -5.37 46.98
C ASN A 6 -33.83 -4.85 46.82
N PHE A 7 -33.09 -4.74 47.93
CA PHE A 7 -31.68 -4.35 47.89
C PHE A 7 -30.81 -5.44 47.23
N LEU A 8 -31.18 -6.72 47.40
CA LEU A 8 -30.49 -7.86 46.79
C LEU A 8 -30.69 -7.92 45.27
N PHE A 9 -31.89 -7.58 44.78
CA PHE A 9 -32.19 -7.53 43.34
C PHE A 9 -31.51 -6.36 42.62
N ILE A 10 -31.41 -5.20 43.28
CA ILE A 10 -30.69 -4.03 42.72
C ILE A 10 -29.18 -4.29 42.72
N ALA A 11 -28.62 -4.95 43.74
CA ALA A 11 -27.21 -5.31 43.80
C ALA A 11 -26.81 -6.40 42.78
N LEU A 12 -27.73 -7.26 42.36
CA LEU A 12 -27.49 -8.30 41.35
C LEU A 12 -27.60 -7.76 39.91
N ALA A 13 -28.43 -6.74 39.68
CA ALA A 13 -28.54 -6.06 38.39
C ALA A 13 -27.30 -5.20 38.06
N THR A 14 -26.57 -4.70 39.06
CA THR A 14 -25.33 -3.93 38.84
C THR A 14 -24.12 -4.80 38.47
N LEU A 15 -24.19 -6.13 38.59
CA LEU A 15 -23.11 -7.05 38.17
C LEU A 15 -23.12 -7.42 36.67
N PHE A 16 -24.18 -7.08 35.94
CA PHE A 16 -24.29 -7.37 34.50
C PHE A 16 -23.88 -6.20 33.59
N LEU A 17 -23.34 -5.12 34.16
CA LEU A 17 -22.85 -3.95 33.41
C LEU A 17 -21.33 -3.92 33.25
N SER A 18 -20.61 -5.01 33.52
CA SER A 18 -19.19 -5.14 33.16
C SER A 18 -19.04 -5.24 31.65
N ALA A 19 -18.96 -4.05 31.06
CA ALA A 19 -18.49 -3.70 29.73
C ALA A 19 -17.63 -4.77 29.06
N CYS A 20 -18.02 -5.17 27.84
CA CYS A 20 -17.08 -5.65 26.83
C CYS A 20 -16.04 -4.54 26.62
N SER A 21 -14.93 -4.60 27.36
CA SER A 21 -13.78 -3.77 27.03
C SER A 21 -13.12 -4.39 25.80
N THR A 22 -13.00 -3.61 24.74
CA THR A 22 -12.10 -3.95 23.65
C THR A 22 -10.68 -3.84 24.20
N SER A 23 -9.99 -4.97 24.33
CA SER A 23 -8.57 -4.96 24.66
C SER A 23 -7.81 -4.51 23.43
N VAL A 24 -7.21 -3.32 23.49
CA VAL A 24 -6.32 -2.80 22.44
C VAL A 24 -4.89 -3.00 22.90
N GLU A 25 -4.26 -4.06 22.41
CA GLU A 25 -2.81 -4.24 22.55
C GLU A 25 -2.12 -3.57 21.37
N ARG A 26 -1.24 -2.60 21.64
CA ARG A 26 -0.37 -2.02 20.62
C ARG A 26 0.77 -2.99 20.38
N LEU A 27 0.77 -3.60 19.21
CA LEU A 27 1.89 -4.43 18.76
C LEU A 27 2.90 -3.55 18.02
N ASP A 28 4.15 -3.98 18.03
CA ASP A 28 5.19 -3.41 17.18
C ASP A 28 4.79 -3.62 15.71
N SER A 29 4.97 -2.59 14.88
CA SER A 29 4.65 -2.63 13.45
C SER A 29 5.50 -3.63 12.65
N GLN A 30 6.61 -4.10 13.22
CA GLN A 30 7.47 -5.14 12.61
C GLN A 30 7.03 -6.57 12.98
N LYS A 31 6.11 -6.73 13.93
CA LYS A 31 5.63 -8.05 14.35
C LYS A 31 4.67 -8.58 13.30
N GLU A 32 5.08 -9.64 12.60
CA GLU A 32 4.20 -10.35 11.68
C GLU A 32 3.05 -11.01 12.46
N VAL A 33 1.82 -10.57 12.16
CA VAL A 33 0.60 -11.14 12.75
C VAL A 33 -0.37 -11.44 11.63
N ASP A 34 -0.53 -12.73 11.32
CA ASP A 34 -1.51 -13.20 10.36
C ASP A 34 -2.73 -13.79 11.09
N LEU A 35 -3.80 -12.99 11.21
CA LEU A 35 -5.02 -13.37 11.91
C LEU A 35 -5.99 -14.16 11.02
N SER A 36 -6.06 -13.84 9.73
CA SER A 36 -7.13 -14.29 8.84
C SER A 36 -6.63 -15.01 7.59
N GLY A 37 -5.34 -14.94 7.28
CA GLY A 37 -4.75 -15.33 6.01
C GLY A 37 -5.06 -14.37 4.86
N ALA A 38 -5.65 -13.20 5.14
CA ALA A 38 -5.89 -12.16 4.13
C ALA A 38 -4.59 -11.40 3.81
N TRP A 39 -4.64 -10.54 2.80
CA TRP A 39 -3.56 -9.59 2.54
C TRP A 39 -3.35 -8.67 3.74
N ASN A 40 -2.12 -8.57 4.22
CA ASN A 40 -1.76 -7.71 5.34
C ASN A 40 -0.61 -6.73 4.99
N ASP A 41 -0.23 -5.92 5.98
CA ASP A 41 0.86 -4.94 5.90
C ASP A 41 2.22 -5.60 5.62
N THR A 42 2.47 -6.77 6.22
CA THR A 42 3.71 -7.53 6.01
C THR A 42 3.81 -8.00 4.55
N ASP A 43 2.75 -8.55 3.98
CA ASP A 43 2.70 -8.96 2.58
C ASP A 43 2.94 -7.75 1.65
N SER A 44 2.32 -6.61 1.97
CA SER A 44 2.46 -5.36 1.21
C SER A 44 3.91 -4.88 1.15
N GLN A 45 4.56 -4.79 2.31
CA GLN A 45 5.95 -4.34 2.42
C GLN A 45 6.92 -5.31 1.73
N LEU A 46 6.75 -6.63 1.94
CA LEU A 46 7.62 -7.64 1.34
C LEU A 46 7.49 -7.66 -0.19
N VAL A 47 6.27 -7.62 -0.71
CA VAL A 47 6.04 -7.61 -2.16
C VAL A 47 6.59 -6.33 -2.77
N ALA A 48 6.35 -5.17 -2.15
CA ALA A 48 6.86 -3.90 -2.65
C ALA A 48 8.39 -3.93 -2.73
N ARG A 49 9.07 -4.27 -1.63
CA ARG A 49 10.54 -4.34 -1.57
C ARG A 49 11.10 -5.25 -2.65
N GLU A 50 10.66 -6.50 -2.69
CA GLU A 50 11.21 -7.46 -3.65
C GLU A 50 10.96 -7.05 -5.12
N MET A 51 9.80 -6.47 -5.41
CA MET A 51 9.46 -6.06 -6.77
C MET A 51 10.24 -4.82 -7.21
N ILE A 52 10.46 -3.86 -6.29
CA ILE A 52 11.29 -2.69 -6.57
C ILE A 52 12.76 -3.09 -6.71
N GLU A 53 13.29 -3.91 -5.81
CA GLU A 53 14.65 -4.47 -5.92
C GLU A 53 14.83 -5.23 -7.24
N ASP A 54 13.87 -6.09 -7.60
CA ASP A 54 13.90 -6.78 -8.88
C ASP A 54 13.92 -5.79 -10.04
N SER A 55 13.04 -4.78 -10.05
CA SER A 55 13.00 -3.77 -11.12
C SER A 55 14.32 -3.02 -11.26
N LEU A 56 14.88 -2.51 -10.16
CA LEU A 56 16.11 -1.72 -10.18
C LEU A 56 17.34 -2.54 -10.56
N SER A 57 17.34 -3.85 -10.28
CA SER A 57 18.44 -4.74 -10.67
C SER A 57 18.57 -4.99 -12.19
N ARG A 58 17.61 -4.52 -13.01
CA ARG A 58 17.54 -4.84 -14.44
C ARG A 58 18.22 -3.79 -15.30
N ALA A 59 18.59 -4.20 -16.52
CA ALA A 59 19.38 -3.37 -17.43
C ALA A 59 18.74 -2.03 -17.83
N TRP A 60 17.41 -1.86 -17.72
CA TRP A 60 16.73 -0.64 -18.17
C TRP A 60 17.28 0.62 -17.48
N ILE A 61 17.59 0.55 -16.18
CA ILE A 61 18.11 1.70 -15.43
C ILE A 61 19.50 2.09 -15.93
N SER A 62 20.39 1.11 -16.04
CA SER A 62 21.75 1.33 -16.52
C SER A 62 21.79 1.82 -17.97
N ASN A 63 20.85 1.37 -18.80
CA ASN A 63 20.71 1.80 -20.19
C ASN A 63 20.19 3.24 -20.26
N PHE A 64 19.25 3.62 -19.39
CA PHE A 64 18.75 4.99 -19.30
C PHE A 64 19.85 5.95 -18.87
N VAL A 65 20.54 5.64 -17.76
CA VAL A 65 21.62 6.50 -17.24
C VAL A 65 22.73 6.67 -18.27
N LYS A 66 23.10 5.61 -19.01
CA LYS A 66 24.09 5.71 -20.10
C LYS A 66 23.62 6.56 -21.27
N ALA A 67 22.33 6.55 -21.59
CA ALA A 67 21.76 7.28 -22.72
C ALA A 67 21.50 8.75 -22.42
N GLU A 68 20.98 9.05 -21.23
CA GLU A 68 20.48 10.38 -20.84
C GLU A 68 21.42 11.12 -19.86
N GLY A 69 22.40 10.43 -19.27
CA GLY A 69 23.38 11.03 -18.35
C GLY A 69 22.81 11.49 -17.00
N LYS A 70 21.61 11.02 -16.65
CA LYS A 70 20.89 11.35 -15.40
C LYS A 70 20.07 10.15 -14.91
N ASP A 71 19.66 10.19 -13.65
CA ASP A 71 18.76 9.19 -13.08
C ASP A 71 17.36 9.28 -13.71
N PRO A 72 16.67 8.16 -13.93
CA PRO A 72 15.33 8.17 -14.50
C PRO A 72 14.31 8.74 -13.51
N ALA A 73 13.39 9.54 -14.04
CA ALA A 73 12.23 10.01 -13.30
C ALA A 73 11.11 8.95 -13.34
N VAL A 74 10.67 8.47 -12.18
CA VAL A 74 9.65 7.42 -12.07
C VAL A 74 8.44 7.94 -11.28
N ILE A 75 7.24 7.69 -11.80
CA ILE A 75 5.98 7.89 -11.08
C ILE A 75 5.32 6.54 -10.80
N VAL A 76 4.77 6.36 -9.60
CA VAL A 76 3.91 5.21 -9.28
C VAL A 76 2.46 5.59 -9.63
N GLY A 77 1.91 4.83 -10.56
CA GLY A 77 0.54 4.92 -11.02
C GLY A 77 -0.43 4.07 -10.20
N LYS A 78 -1.59 3.81 -10.77
CA LYS A 78 -2.64 3.05 -10.09
C LYS A 78 -2.28 1.56 -10.03
N VAL A 79 -2.52 0.95 -8.87
CA VAL A 79 -2.58 -0.51 -8.72
C VAL A 79 -4.04 -0.95 -8.66
N ARG A 80 -4.45 -1.80 -9.61
CA ARG A 80 -5.82 -2.30 -9.69
C ARG A 80 -6.01 -3.45 -8.73
N ASN A 81 -7.01 -3.35 -7.85
CA ASN A 81 -7.45 -4.49 -7.07
C ASN A 81 -8.42 -5.34 -7.91
N LEU A 82 -7.96 -6.52 -8.32
CA LEU A 82 -8.74 -7.57 -9.00
C LEU A 82 -8.87 -8.81 -8.11
N SER A 83 -8.67 -8.65 -6.80
CA SER A 83 -8.86 -9.72 -5.83
C SER A 83 -10.31 -9.85 -5.40
N HIS A 84 -10.61 -10.96 -4.72
CA HIS A 84 -11.89 -11.23 -4.06
C HIS A 84 -12.09 -10.45 -2.76
N GLU A 85 -11.13 -9.62 -2.33
CA GLU A 85 -11.18 -8.87 -1.07
C GLU A 85 -10.91 -7.38 -1.26
N HIS A 86 -11.28 -6.58 -0.26
CA HIS A 86 -11.01 -5.15 -0.28
C HIS A 86 -9.57 -4.87 0.21
N ILE A 87 -8.62 -4.86 -0.73
CA ILE A 87 -7.23 -4.48 -0.47
C ILE A 87 -7.09 -2.97 -0.57
N ASN A 88 -6.49 -2.35 0.45
CA ASN A 88 -6.09 -0.95 0.38
C ASN A 88 -4.87 -0.82 -0.53
N THR A 89 -5.07 -0.54 -1.81
CA THR A 89 -3.96 -0.42 -2.77
C THR A 89 -3.11 0.83 -2.53
N ASN A 90 -3.62 1.83 -1.80
CA ASN A 90 -2.84 3.03 -1.48
C ASN A 90 -1.68 2.72 -0.51
N THR A 91 -1.86 1.79 0.43
CA THR A 91 -0.75 1.39 1.32
C THR A 91 0.35 0.69 0.53
N PHE A 92 -0.04 -0.17 -0.41
CA PHE A 92 0.91 -0.85 -1.29
C PHE A 92 1.63 0.12 -2.24
N ILE A 93 0.92 1.12 -2.77
CA ILE A 93 1.53 2.21 -3.54
C ILE A 93 2.56 2.94 -2.68
N ALA A 94 2.19 3.40 -1.49
CA ALA A 94 3.10 4.09 -0.58
C ALA A 94 4.32 3.23 -0.19
N ASP A 95 4.16 1.91 -0.08
CA ASP A 95 5.28 0.99 0.12
C ASP A 95 6.25 1.02 -1.07
N MET A 96 5.75 0.91 -2.30
CA MET A 96 6.61 1.00 -3.49
C MET A 96 7.30 2.35 -3.63
N GLU A 97 6.59 3.45 -3.36
CA GLU A 97 7.16 4.81 -3.39
C GLU A 97 8.33 4.93 -2.42
N ARG A 98 8.16 4.41 -1.20
CA ARG A 98 9.22 4.41 -0.18
C ARG A 98 10.45 3.62 -0.61
N GLU A 99 10.25 2.41 -1.15
CA GLU A 99 11.37 1.57 -1.60
C GLU A 99 12.12 2.22 -2.78
N LEU A 100 11.40 2.86 -3.71
CA LEU A 100 12.02 3.64 -4.80
C LEU A 100 12.82 4.81 -4.27
N ILE A 101 12.28 5.60 -3.33
CA ILE A 101 12.98 6.73 -2.71
C ILE A 101 14.23 6.25 -1.96
N ASN A 102 14.11 5.17 -1.19
CA ASN A 102 15.22 4.62 -0.39
C ASN A 102 16.35 4.05 -1.25
N SER A 103 16.05 3.60 -2.48
CA SER A 103 17.07 3.10 -3.39
C SER A 103 18.10 4.15 -3.79
N GLY A 104 17.67 5.42 -3.89
CA GLY A 104 18.51 6.51 -4.41
C GLY A 104 18.89 6.38 -5.89
N GLU A 105 18.35 5.41 -6.63
CA GLU A 105 18.69 5.17 -8.04
C GLU A 105 17.74 5.88 -9.02
N VAL A 106 16.63 6.42 -8.52
CA VAL A 106 15.58 7.06 -9.33
C VAL A 106 15.16 8.39 -8.72
N GLN A 107 14.73 9.32 -9.58
CA GLN A 107 14.04 10.54 -9.16
C GLN A 107 12.55 10.23 -9.05
N PHE A 108 11.97 10.38 -7.86
CA PHE A 108 10.56 10.06 -7.66
C PHE A 108 9.67 11.28 -7.95
N VAL A 109 8.69 11.11 -8.83
CA VAL A 109 7.70 12.15 -9.16
C VAL A 109 6.41 11.88 -8.40
N ALA A 110 5.87 12.93 -7.78
CA ALA A 110 4.63 12.86 -7.01
C ALA A 110 3.46 12.27 -7.83
N ALA A 111 2.65 11.45 -7.16
CA ALA A 111 1.44 10.89 -7.72
C ALA A 111 0.46 11.99 -8.18
N ALA A 112 -0.46 11.63 -9.07
CA ALA A 112 -1.37 12.60 -9.70
C ALA A 112 -2.18 13.45 -8.70
N GLY A 113 -2.63 12.86 -7.58
CA GLY A 113 -3.38 13.59 -6.55
C GLY A 113 -2.55 14.64 -5.83
N ALA A 114 -1.35 14.27 -5.37
CA ALA A 114 -0.44 15.20 -4.68
C ALA A 114 0.00 16.37 -5.58
N ARG A 115 0.13 16.13 -6.89
CA ARG A 115 0.46 17.22 -7.84
C ARG A 115 -0.63 18.28 -7.93
N GLU A 116 -1.89 17.92 -7.76
CA GLU A 116 -2.98 18.90 -7.78
C GLU A 116 -2.92 19.80 -6.55
N GLU A 117 -2.73 19.21 -5.37
CA GLU A 117 -2.55 19.96 -4.11
C GLU A 117 -1.32 20.89 -4.17
N ILE A 118 -0.21 20.41 -4.72
CA ILE A 118 1.01 21.22 -4.89
C ILE A 118 0.79 22.36 -5.90
N ARG A 119 -0.01 22.16 -6.96
CA ARG A 119 -0.34 23.22 -7.91
C ARG A 119 -1.20 24.29 -7.27
N GLU A 120 -2.19 23.90 -6.47
CA GLU A 120 -3.03 24.84 -5.71
C GLU A 120 -2.16 25.69 -4.77
N GLU A 121 -1.30 25.05 -3.98
CA GLU A 121 -0.37 25.73 -3.07
C GLU A 121 0.60 26.66 -3.82
N ARG A 122 1.17 26.20 -4.93
CA ARG A 122 2.05 27.05 -5.76
C ARG A 122 1.30 28.24 -6.35
N GLY A 123 0.00 28.09 -6.63
CA GLY A 123 -0.86 29.19 -7.08
C GLY A 123 -1.06 30.24 -6.00
N ASP A 124 -1.26 29.82 -4.75
CA ASP A 124 -1.31 30.74 -3.61
C ASP A 124 0.05 31.45 -3.42
N GLN A 125 1.16 30.71 -3.47
CA GLN A 125 2.50 31.26 -3.36
C GLN A 125 2.85 32.23 -4.49
N ASP A 126 2.34 32.05 -5.71
CA ASP A 126 2.57 33.01 -6.81
C ASP A 126 2.00 34.39 -6.48
N LEU A 127 0.89 34.44 -5.71
CA LEU A 127 0.25 35.68 -5.27
C LEU A 127 0.89 36.26 -3.99
N ASN A 128 1.35 35.40 -3.08
CA ASN A 128 1.69 35.79 -1.71
C ASN A 128 3.19 35.73 -1.38
N ALA A 129 4.00 34.92 -2.08
CA ALA A 129 5.42 34.77 -1.80
C ALA A 129 6.27 35.87 -2.43
N SER A 130 7.49 36.10 -1.89
CA SER A 130 8.42 37.05 -2.48
C SER A 130 8.92 36.59 -3.85
N GLU A 131 9.25 37.54 -4.74
CA GLU A 131 9.74 37.20 -6.08
C GLU A 131 11.01 36.33 -6.07
N GLU A 132 11.87 36.50 -5.06
CA GLU A 132 13.11 35.72 -4.91
C GLU A 132 12.85 34.24 -4.60
N THR A 133 11.75 33.94 -3.90
CA THR A 133 11.49 32.58 -3.37
C THR A 133 10.36 31.86 -4.10
N ARG A 134 9.46 32.60 -4.79
CA ARG A 134 8.32 32.03 -5.52
C ARG A 134 8.79 31.02 -6.57
N LYS A 135 7.95 30.01 -6.83
CA LYS A 135 8.21 28.97 -7.82
C LYS A 135 7.28 29.13 -9.01
N GLU A 136 7.86 29.17 -10.21
CA GLU A 136 7.11 29.30 -11.44
C GLU A 136 6.20 28.09 -11.70
N MET A 137 5.02 28.36 -12.25
CA MET A 137 4.13 27.35 -12.80
C MET A 137 4.75 26.68 -14.03
N GLY A 138 4.37 25.44 -14.30
CA GLY A 138 4.82 24.70 -15.49
C GLY A 138 6.24 24.11 -15.42
N GLN A 139 6.96 24.33 -14.32
CA GLN A 139 8.29 23.76 -14.08
C GLN A 139 8.23 22.41 -13.31
N GLU A 140 7.15 21.64 -13.48
CA GLU A 140 7.04 20.31 -12.85
C GLU A 140 8.03 19.32 -13.46
N TYR A 141 8.65 18.50 -12.61
CA TYR A 141 9.54 17.46 -13.08
C TYR A 141 8.74 16.35 -13.81
N GLY A 142 9.03 16.16 -15.09
CA GLY A 142 8.37 15.15 -15.91
C GLY A 142 8.90 13.75 -15.59
N ALA A 143 8.00 12.78 -15.44
CA ALA A 143 8.38 11.38 -15.31
C ALA A 143 8.76 10.78 -16.68
N ASP A 144 9.81 9.96 -16.70
CA ASP A 144 10.26 9.19 -17.87
C ASP A 144 9.52 7.85 -17.95
N TYR A 145 9.25 7.26 -16.78
CA TYR A 145 8.58 5.97 -16.64
C TYR A 145 7.42 6.03 -15.63
N MET A 146 6.40 5.22 -15.89
CA MET A 146 5.29 4.98 -14.99
C MET A 146 5.30 3.51 -14.55
N MET A 147 5.36 3.29 -13.24
CA MET A 147 5.13 1.98 -12.65
C MET A 147 3.64 1.79 -12.37
N GLN A 148 3.05 0.69 -12.82
CA GLN A 148 1.64 0.37 -12.59
C GLN A 148 1.45 -1.13 -12.43
N GLY A 149 0.26 -1.55 -11.99
CA GLY A 149 0.02 -2.98 -11.86
C GLY A 149 -1.34 -3.38 -11.33
N GLN A 150 -1.40 -4.63 -10.89
CA GLN A 150 -2.63 -5.24 -10.39
C GLN A 150 -2.35 -6.34 -9.37
N ILE A 151 -3.29 -6.50 -8.44
CA ILE A 151 -3.32 -7.58 -7.45
C ILE A 151 -4.49 -8.48 -7.77
N ASN A 152 -4.26 -9.79 -7.88
CA ASN A 152 -5.27 -10.79 -8.19
C ASN A 152 -5.27 -11.83 -7.08
N THR A 153 -6.43 -12.45 -6.83
CA THR A 153 -6.48 -13.62 -5.94
C THR A 153 -7.19 -14.79 -6.55
N ILE A 154 -6.78 -15.99 -6.14
CA ILE A 154 -7.47 -17.25 -6.38
C ILE A 154 -7.70 -17.89 -5.02
N ILE A 155 -8.95 -18.26 -4.75
CA ILE A 155 -9.35 -18.91 -3.51
C ILE A 155 -9.76 -20.34 -3.83
N ASP A 156 -9.23 -21.29 -3.08
CA ASP A 156 -9.57 -22.70 -3.15
C ASP A 156 -9.95 -23.19 -1.75
N VAL A 157 -11.05 -23.91 -1.61
CA VAL A 157 -11.64 -24.31 -0.32
C VAL A 157 -12.00 -25.79 -0.37
N ASP A 158 -11.52 -26.55 0.62
CA ASP A 158 -11.89 -27.94 0.86
C ASP A 158 -12.12 -28.18 2.36
N GLY A 159 -13.38 -28.38 2.75
CA GLY A 159 -13.79 -28.55 4.14
C GLY A 159 -13.38 -27.37 5.03
N THR A 160 -12.52 -27.62 6.02
CA THR A 160 -12.01 -26.61 6.97
C THR A 160 -10.69 -25.97 6.54
N THR A 161 -10.23 -26.30 5.33
CA THR A 161 -8.97 -25.82 4.77
C THR A 161 -9.26 -24.89 3.60
N GLN A 162 -8.62 -23.74 3.59
CA GLN A 162 -8.70 -22.76 2.51
C GLN A 162 -7.28 -22.40 2.08
N VAL A 163 -7.03 -22.38 0.77
CA VAL A 163 -5.82 -21.83 0.16
C VAL A 163 -6.16 -20.48 -0.45
N ARG A 164 -5.43 -19.44 -0.06
CA ARG A 164 -5.48 -18.14 -0.71
C ARG A 164 -4.19 -17.91 -1.47
N PHE A 165 -4.32 -17.71 -2.77
CA PHE A 165 -3.22 -17.40 -3.66
C PHE A 165 -3.35 -15.96 -4.12
N TYR A 166 -2.32 -15.16 -3.86
CA TYR A 166 -2.19 -13.79 -4.32
C TYR A 166 -1.17 -13.73 -5.44
N GLN A 167 -1.49 -12.98 -6.49
CA GLN A 167 -0.57 -12.67 -7.57
C GLN A 167 -0.56 -11.17 -7.82
N VAL A 168 0.61 -10.57 -7.60
CA VAL A 168 0.88 -9.16 -7.90
C VAL A 168 1.69 -9.12 -9.19
N ASN A 169 1.20 -8.37 -10.18
CA ASN A 169 1.92 -8.09 -11.41
C ASN A 169 2.18 -6.59 -11.46
N LEU A 170 3.43 -6.20 -11.66
CA LEU A 170 3.82 -4.81 -11.88
C LEU A 170 4.51 -4.69 -13.24
N GLU A 171 4.40 -3.51 -13.83
CA GLU A 171 5.07 -3.16 -15.07
C GLU A 171 5.60 -1.74 -14.99
N LEU A 172 6.76 -1.52 -15.61
CA LEU A 172 7.37 -0.21 -15.78
C LEU A 172 7.28 0.16 -17.26
N VAL A 173 6.58 1.25 -17.54
CA VAL A 173 6.22 1.67 -18.91
C VAL A 173 6.84 3.02 -19.20
N SER A 174 7.50 3.16 -20.35
CA SER A 174 8.00 4.46 -20.80
C SER A 174 6.82 5.37 -21.16
N ILE A 175 6.79 6.57 -20.59
CA ILE A 175 5.76 7.57 -20.88
C ILE A 175 5.90 8.10 -22.32
N LYS A 176 7.14 8.13 -22.84
CA LYS A 176 7.44 8.65 -24.18
C LYS A 176 6.82 7.81 -25.30
N ASP A 177 6.90 6.49 -25.20
CA ASP A 177 6.58 5.58 -26.31
C ASP A 177 5.74 4.35 -25.92
N ASN A 178 5.27 4.29 -24.68
CA ASN A 178 4.43 3.21 -24.13
C ASN A 178 5.10 1.83 -24.12
N ARG A 179 6.42 1.73 -24.30
CA ARG A 179 7.11 0.43 -24.20
C ARG A 179 7.26 0.01 -22.75
N LYS A 180 6.98 -1.27 -22.49
CA LYS A 180 7.29 -1.90 -21.21
C LYS A 180 8.78 -2.19 -21.15
N VAL A 181 9.48 -1.57 -20.21
CA VAL A 181 10.92 -1.78 -20.00
C VAL A 181 11.21 -2.80 -18.89
N TRP A 182 10.21 -3.05 -18.04
CA TRP A 182 10.25 -4.10 -17.04
C TRP A 182 8.83 -4.62 -16.76
N VAL A 183 8.75 -5.92 -16.45
CA VAL A 183 7.54 -6.58 -15.96
C VAL A 183 7.97 -7.55 -14.88
N GLY A 184 7.37 -7.45 -13.71
CA GLY A 184 7.63 -8.32 -12.57
C GLY A 184 6.36 -9.00 -12.07
N GLN A 185 6.55 -10.12 -11.41
CA GLN A 185 5.48 -10.88 -10.81
C GLN A 185 5.92 -11.46 -9.46
N LYS A 186 5.09 -11.27 -8.45
CA LYS A 186 5.23 -11.92 -7.14
C LYS A 186 3.98 -12.73 -6.82
N LYS A 187 4.20 -13.88 -6.20
CA LYS A 187 3.15 -14.81 -5.77
C LYS A 187 3.27 -15.06 -4.29
N ILE A 188 2.14 -15.03 -3.59
CA ILE A 188 2.02 -15.43 -2.19
C ILE A 188 0.95 -16.51 -2.11
N LYS A 189 1.24 -17.59 -1.37
CA LYS A 189 0.28 -18.68 -1.16
C LYS A 189 0.14 -18.93 0.34
N LYS A 190 -1.06 -18.73 0.87
CA LYS A 190 -1.37 -18.88 2.29
C LYS A 190 -2.33 -20.06 2.49
N LEU A 191 -2.00 -20.93 3.43
CA LEU A 191 -2.86 -22.03 3.87
C LEU A 191 -3.57 -21.62 5.16
N VAL A 192 -4.88 -21.47 5.09
CA VAL A 192 -5.74 -21.14 6.21
C VAL A 192 -6.44 -22.41 6.67
N LYS A 193 -6.23 -22.78 7.94
CA LYS A 193 -6.98 -23.85 8.60
C LYS A 193 -7.89 -23.22 9.64
N ASN A 194 -9.20 -23.39 9.49
CA ASN A 194 -10.15 -22.83 10.44
C ASN A 194 -11.29 -23.80 10.72
N SER A 195 -11.37 -24.24 11.97
CA SER A 195 -12.39 -25.20 12.44
C SER A 195 -13.81 -24.63 12.42
N LYS A 196 -13.98 -23.32 12.19
CA LYS A 196 -15.27 -22.61 12.14
C LYS A 196 -15.72 -22.18 10.73
N LEU A 197 -15.00 -22.53 9.66
CA LEU A 197 -15.42 -22.27 8.26
C LEU A 197 -16.57 -23.19 7.80
N ARG A 198 -17.55 -23.51 8.65
CA ARG A 198 -18.76 -24.22 8.21
C ARG A 198 -19.71 -23.22 7.55
N GLU A 199 -20.31 -23.70 6.45
CA GLU A 199 -21.33 -23.08 5.58
C GLU A 199 -22.28 -22.10 6.26
#